data_AF-A0A2V9N3B3-F1
#
_entry.id   AF-A0A2V9N3B3-F1
#
_cell.length_a   1.000
_cell.length_b   1.000
_cell.length_c   1.000
_cell.angle_alpha   90.00
_cell.angle_beta   90.00
_cell.angle_gamma   90.00
#
_symmetry.space_group_name_H-M   'P 1'
#
loop_
_entity.id
_entity.type
_entity.pdbx_description
1 polymer ?
#
loop_
_entity_poly.entity_id
_entity_poly.type
_entity_poly.pdbx_seq_one_letter_code
_entity_poly.pdbx_strand_id
1 'polypeptide(L)'
;MAQARNNWPHPLEAADDSATAAKPTAPHLKARADPLDLQREAKELLELSQSLQPDMESVNHRILPKDTIEKLKRIEKLSKRLRGELGK
;
A
#
# COMPACT_ATOMS: atom_id res chain seq x y z
N MET A 1 -56.69 -16.43 -12.87
CA MET A 1 -55.62 -15.87 -12.02
C MET A 1 -54.74 -14.98 -12.89
N ALA A 2 -54.16 -13.95 -12.28
CA ALA A 2 -53.63 -12.73 -12.86
C ALA A 2 -52.59 -12.88 -14.00
N GLN A 3 -52.55 -11.86 -14.86
CA GLN A 3 -51.33 -11.06 -15.04
C GLN A 3 -51.65 -9.70 -15.68
N ALA A 4 -51.66 -8.70 -14.79
CA ALA A 4 -50.96 -7.43 -14.87
C ALA A 4 -50.00 -7.23 -16.07
N ARG A 5 -49.69 -6.03 -16.59
CA ARG A 5 -49.99 -4.63 -16.27
C ARG A 5 -49.20 -3.82 -17.32
N ASN A 6 -49.71 -2.65 -17.67
CA ASN A 6 -48.99 -1.49 -18.21
C ASN A 6 -48.54 -1.59 -19.68
N ASN A 7 -49.23 -0.91 -20.60
CA ASN A 7 -49.16 0.52 -20.94
C ASN A 7 -48.00 0.84 -21.91
N TRP A 8 -48.44 1.15 -23.14
CA TRP A 8 -47.85 1.77 -24.35
C TRP A 8 -46.53 2.60 -24.20
N PRO A 9 -45.85 2.94 -25.31
CA PRO A 9 -44.45 2.72 -25.64
C PRO A 9 -43.61 3.96 -25.29
N HIS A 10 -42.28 3.90 -25.36
CA HIS A 10 -41.54 5.10 -25.73
C HIS A 10 -40.26 4.76 -26.50
N PRO A 11 -39.97 5.50 -27.60
CA PRO A 11 -38.81 5.27 -28.46
C PRO A 11 -37.56 6.02 -27.95
N LEU A 12 -36.41 5.39 -28.24
CA LEU A 12 -35.03 5.88 -28.46
C LEU A 12 -34.56 7.18 -27.77
N GLU A 13 -33.37 7.07 -27.17
CA GLU A 13 -32.39 8.12 -26.85
C GLU A 13 -32.44 8.73 -25.42
N ALA A 14 -31.65 8.15 -24.51
CA ALA A 14 -30.56 8.84 -23.81
C ALA A 14 -29.85 7.88 -22.84
N ALA A 15 -28.54 8.10 -22.68
CA ALA A 15 -27.59 7.46 -21.76
C ALA A 15 -26.98 6.12 -22.23
N ASP A 16 -25.98 6.28 -23.08
CA ASP A 16 -24.79 5.43 -23.14
C ASP A 16 -24.20 5.23 -21.73
N ASP A 17 -24.22 4.00 -21.23
CA ASP A 17 -23.28 3.50 -20.22
C ASP A 17 -23.24 1.97 -20.35
N SER A 18 -22.90 1.51 -21.57
CA SER A 18 -22.51 0.12 -21.75
C SER A 18 -21.20 -0.10 -21.03
N ALA A 19 -21.28 -0.95 -20.02
CA ALA A 19 -20.20 -1.76 -19.51
C ALA A 19 -19.13 -2.03 -20.60
N THR A 20 -17.88 -1.68 -20.30
CA THR A 20 -16.68 -2.54 -20.40
C THR A 20 -15.44 -1.65 -20.55
N ALA A 21 -14.73 -1.42 -19.45
CA ALA A 21 -13.28 -1.29 -19.47
C ALA A 21 -12.75 -1.46 -18.04
N ALA A 22 -12.76 -2.71 -17.57
CA ALA A 22 -11.76 -3.13 -16.59
C ALA A 22 -10.40 -2.84 -17.23
N LYS A 23 -9.83 -1.69 -16.90
CA LYS A 23 -8.49 -1.29 -17.32
C LYS A 23 -7.56 -2.42 -16.85
N PRO A 24 -6.81 -3.09 -17.74
CA PRO A 24 -5.80 -4.03 -17.28
C PRO A 24 -4.84 -3.19 -16.46
N THR A 25 -4.82 -3.40 -15.14
CA THR A 25 -3.73 -2.91 -14.31
C THR A 25 -2.50 -3.63 -14.86
N ALA A 26 -1.76 -2.92 -15.72
CA ALA A 26 -0.49 -3.40 -16.21
C ALA A 26 0.28 -3.91 -14.99
N PRO A 27 0.84 -5.14 -15.03
CA PRO A 27 1.71 -5.56 -13.96
C PRO A 27 2.83 -4.53 -13.96
N HIS A 28 2.86 -3.67 -12.95
CA HIS A 28 4.02 -2.85 -12.69
C HIS A 28 5.15 -3.87 -12.49
N LEU A 29 5.92 -4.11 -13.55
CA LEU A 29 7.17 -4.81 -13.51
C LEU A 29 8.06 -3.96 -12.63
N LYS A 30 7.90 -4.12 -11.31
CA LYS A 30 8.78 -3.53 -10.33
C LYS A 30 10.13 -4.09 -10.67
N ALA A 31 11.01 -3.26 -11.22
CA ALA A 31 12.39 -3.60 -11.51
C ALA A 31 12.92 -4.44 -10.34
N ARG A 32 13.50 -5.62 -10.64
CA ARG A 32 14.11 -6.45 -9.60
C ARG A 32 15.13 -5.58 -8.88
N ALA A 33 14.94 -5.38 -7.58
CA ALA A 33 15.92 -4.66 -6.78
C ALA A 33 17.25 -5.42 -6.80
N ASP A 34 18.34 -4.67 -6.86
CA ASP A 34 19.68 -5.25 -6.81
C ASP A 34 19.88 -5.96 -5.45
N PRO A 35 20.45 -7.18 -5.43
CA PRO A 35 20.68 -7.90 -4.18
C PRO A 35 21.57 -7.15 -3.18
N LEU A 36 22.51 -6.31 -3.65
CA LEU A 36 23.35 -5.50 -2.76
C LEU A 36 22.54 -4.37 -2.12
N ASP A 37 21.61 -3.76 -2.85
CA ASP A 37 20.69 -2.75 -2.31
C ASP A 37 19.79 -3.37 -1.24
N LEU A 38 19.25 -4.56 -1.47
CA LEU A 38 18.45 -5.29 -0.49
C LEU A 38 19.23 -5.59 0.78
N GLN A 39 20.50 -6.02 0.64
CA GLN A 39 21.36 -6.28 1.80
C GLN A 39 21.65 -5.00 2.58
N ARG A 40 21.89 -3.89 1.89
CA ARG A 40 22.09 -2.57 2.52
C ARG A 40 20.85 -2.13 3.28
N GLU A 41 19.68 -2.28 2.67
CA GLU A 41 18.39 -1.94 3.31
C GLU A 41 18.11 -2.80 4.54
N ALA A 42 18.42 -4.09 4.49
CA ALA A 42 18.28 -4.98 5.66
C ALA A 42 19.19 -4.56 6.81
N LYS A 43 20.44 -4.15 6.51
CA LYS A 43 21.36 -3.59 7.52
C LYS A 43 20.83 -2.27 8.10
N GLU A 44 20.31 -1.38 7.24
CA GLU A 44 19.73 -0.11 7.67
C GLU A 44 18.50 -0.31 8.57
N LEU A 45 17.66 -1.30 8.27
CA LEU A 45 16.52 -1.69 9.10
C LEU A 45 16.98 -2.19 10.48
N LEU A 46 18.02 -3.00 10.54
CA LEU A 46 18.59 -3.50 11.80
C LEU A 46 19.10 -2.34 12.66
N GLU A 47 19.88 -1.43 12.08
CA GLU A 47 20.45 -0.27 12.78
C GLU A 47 19.34 0.65 13.33
N LEU A 48 18.32 0.95 12.51
CA LEU A 48 17.18 1.76 12.95
C LEU A 48 16.42 1.07 14.08
N SER A 49 16.22 -0.25 14.01
CA SER A 49 15.53 -1.02 15.04
C SER A 49 16.30 -1.05 16.36
N GLN A 50 17.64 -1.13 16.31
CA GLN A 50 18.49 -1.00 17.50
C GLN A 50 18.41 0.41 18.09
N SER A 51 18.44 1.44 17.23
CA SER A 51 18.35 2.85 17.66
C SER A 51 17.01 3.23 18.29
N LEU A 52 15.96 2.41 18.11
CA LEU A 52 14.66 2.59 18.75
C LEU A 52 14.63 2.13 20.21
N GLN A 53 15.55 1.27 20.65
CA GLN A 53 15.60 0.80 22.03
C GLN A 53 15.71 1.96 23.04
N PRO A 54 16.69 2.88 22.94
CA PRO A 54 16.80 4.01 23.87
C PRO A 54 15.65 5.04 23.70
N ASP A 55 15.09 5.14 22.50
CA ASP A 55 13.91 5.98 22.27
C ASP A 55 12.71 5.45 23.06
N MET A 56 12.55 4.13 23.14
CA MET A 56 11.46 3.50 23.89
C MET A 56 11.63 3.68 25.40
N GLU A 57 12.86 3.69 25.90
CA GLU A 57 13.15 4.06 27.28
C GLU A 57 12.71 5.51 27.55
N SER A 58 13.03 6.44 26.66
CA SER A 58 12.58 7.84 26.76
C SER A 58 11.05 7.94 26.80
N VAL A 59 10.37 7.17 25.94
CA VAL A 59 8.90 7.10 25.91
C VAL A 59 8.33 6.59 27.24
N ASN A 60 8.95 5.58 27.85
CA ASN A 60 8.57 5.10 29.19
C ASN A 60 8.70 6.19 30.26
N HIS A 61 9.64 7.13 30.09
CA HIS A 61 9.79 8.33 30.91
C HIS A 61 8.85 9.49 30.51
N ARG A 62 7.84 9.23 29.66
CA ARG A 62 6.89 10.22 29.10
C ARG A 62 7.55 11.29 28.22
N ILE A 63 8.72 11.01 27.67
CA ILE A 63 9.41 11.87 26.72
C ILE A 63 9.36 11.20 25.35
N LEU A 64 8.71 11.81 24.37
CA LEU A 64 8.73 11.31 23.00
C LEU A 64 9.82 12.03 22.21
N PRO A 65 10.93 11.35 21.84
CA PRO A 65 11.90 11.95 20.95
C PRO A 65 11.25 12.21 19.59
N LYS A 66 11.52 13.38 19.02
CA LYS A 66 10.94 13.79 17.73
C LYS A 66 11.32 12.81 16.61
N ASP A 67 12.53 12.29 16.66
CA ASP A 67 13.10 11.37 15.68
C ASP A 67 12.50 9.96 15.75
N THR A 68 11.87 9.57 16.86
CA THR A 68 11.31 8.22 17.03
C THR A 68 10.23 7.92 15.99
N ILE A 69 9.36 8.89 15.70
CA ILE A 69 8.33 8.75 14.67
C ILE A 69 8.95 8.64 13.27
N GLU A 70 10.01 9.40 13.00
CA GLU A 70 10.71 9.35 11.70
C GLU A 70 11.45 8.03 11.50
N LYS A 71 12.11 7.52 12.54
CA LYS A 71 12.75 6.20 12.55
C LYS A 71 11.72 5.10 12.27
N LEU A 72 10.54 5.13 12.90
CA LEU A 72 9.47 4.17 12.66
C LEU A 72 8.96 4.22 11.21
N LYS A 73 8.72 5.42 10.66
CA LYS A 73 8.32 5.58 9.25
C LYS A 73 9.38 5.00 8.29
N ARG A 74 10.67 5.19 8.61
CA ARG A 74 11.76 4.67 7.80
C ARG A 74 11.86 3.14 7.87
N ILE A 75 11.70 2.55 9.05
CA ILE A 75 11.60 1.09 9.23
C ILE A 75 10.42 0.52 8.43
N GLU A 76 9.25 1.15 8.48
CA GLU A 76 8.07 0.72 7.70
C GLU A 76 8.37 0.73 6.20
N LYS A 77 8.99 1.81 5.70
CA LYS A 77 9.36 1.94 4.29
C LYS A 77 10.33 0.84 3.84
N LEU A 78 11.40 0.60 4.61
CA LEU A 78 12.37 -0.46 4.33
C LEU A 78 11.72 -1.85 4.38
N SER A 79 10.90 -2.10 5.40
CA SER A 79 10.17 -3.37 5.55
C SER A 79 9.26 -3.66 4.36
N LYS A 80 8.51 -2.64 3.89
CA LYS A 80 7.64 -2.76 2.71
C LYS A 80 8.44 -3.05 1.44
N ARG A 81 9.60 -2.42 1.27
CA ARG A 81 10.47 -2.64 0.11
C ARG A 81 11.05 -4.05 0.12
N LEU A 82 11.67 -4.47 1.21
CA LEU A 82 12.22 -5.81 1.38
C LEU A 82 11.16 -6.90 1.14
N ARG A 83 9.99 -6.80 1.78
CA ARG A 83 8.88 -7.75 1.56
C ARG A 83 8.39 -7.72 0.11
N GLY A 84 8.31 -6.53 -0.49
CA GLY A 84 7.85 -6.35 -1.86
C GLY A 84 8.80 -6.92 -2.91
N GLU A 85 10.10 -7.04 -2.60
CA GLU A 85 11.11 -7.65 -3.46
C GLU A 85 11.27 -9.15 -3.21
N LEU A 86 11.18 -9.61 -1.96
CA LEU A 86 11.24 -11.03 -1.59
C LEU A 86 9.96 -11.81 -1.94
N GLY A 87 8.81 -11.14 -2.00
CA GLY A 87 7.52 -11.75 -2.35
C GLY A 87 7.21 -11.77 -3.85
N LYS A 88 8.20 -11.56 -4.72
CA LYS A 88 8.08 -11.63 -6.18
C LYS A 88 8.46 -12.99 -6.74
#